data_AF-A0A291GNY4-F1
#
_entry.id   AF-A0A291GNY4-F1
#
_cell.length_a   1.000
_cell.length_b   1.000
_cell.length_c   1.000
_cell.angle_alpha   90.00
_cell.angle_beta   90.00
_cell.angle_gamma   90.00
#
_symmetry.space_group_name_H-M   'P 1'
#
loop_
_entity.id
_entity.type
_entity.pdbx_description
1 polymer ?
#
loop_
_entity_poly.entity_id
_entity_poly.type
_entity_poly.pdbx_seq_one_letter_code
_entity_poly.pdbx_strand_id
1 'polypeptide(L)'
;MSPAAHVQRTRHKVPGFDPHNDAHVTAVETKISEAAGAGFRVVGFDPDSELVTLERTRAVTEVAAEEGTTRLIASLRTGAKPSDGDREATRLENQHPGYTMTRFEPHLNNAVLEQLDEDVVRCRGAVANVLSVKPWLVQAAARPDGGFVLGLPSKYMPSKHDEKLTEVAESVVGAPGWYVDIDPKSLRAQIIPAEPPTFDAMIPFPFDRSIPEFTSPADTAWTRIPLGRALGRPGEKSGPEYCLDLASASHTLLQGLPMSGKSVNINAFAYWMINAGAELAIVDTPDKGVDFEWIKPYLRDGGWGCESYQAMVATCSMVYAEGKRRAAVLKKRGINNWFDLTDDPSFRPLVLIADEYTGLMTEERVPKALPKDHPMRVEAEETNGYKDMIATFIQKIALEMRFVGVHVFVSTQLGNTRTGVSTALKAACGNRFLMGPNASDNQRSNAFSAPDAVAEVPDNVATTAGVSKGVGVSETEGQPSQVFKGYFATPAEFAAHLGQATRLRRTTRPEPTRAEIAEHTGMDDLDHGSGQLPDDDPWNGRRAPKADSDRVYADDGTELRGAAAAARAAKNTT
;
A
#
# COMPACT_ATOMS: atom_id res chain seq x y z
N MET A 1 -27.74 -10.51 35.37
CA MET A 1 -28.20 -10.88 36.73
C MET A 1 -27.01 -11.44 37.48
N SER A 2 -26.54 -10.75 38.53
CA SER A 2 -25.46 -11.26 39.39
C SER A 2 -25.91 -12.59 40.04
N PRO A 3 -25.04 -13.60 40.15
CA PRO A 3 -25.37 -14.76 40.96
C PRO A 3 -25.42 -14.30 42.42
N ALA A 4 -26.61 -14.37 43.02
CA ALA A 4 -26.77 -14.07 44.44
C ALA A 4 -25.99 -15.12 45.22
N ALA A 5 -24.93 -14.70 45.91
CA ALA A 5 -24.31 -15.52 46.94
C ALA A 5 -25.39 -15.85 47.98
N HIS A 6 -25.78 -17.12 48.10
CA HIS A 6 -26.71 -17.53 49.14
C HIS A 6 -25.98 -17.50 50.50
N VAL A 7 -26.13 -16.38 51.20
CA VAL A 7 -25.69 -16.22 52.59
C VAL A 7 -26.70 -16.92 53.48
N GLN A 8 -26.27 -17.98 54.17
CA GLN A 8 -27.07 -18.64 55.18
C GLN A 8 -26.82 -17.96 56.53
N ARG A 9 -27.87 -17.35 57.11
CA ARG A 9 -27.85 -16.70 58.43
C ARG A 9 -28.57 -17.57 59.45
N THR A 10 -27.96 -17.78 60.60
CA THR A 10 -28.64 -18.36 61.77
C THR A 10 -28.43 -17.47 62.99
N ARG A 11 -29.39 -17.50 63.92
CA ARG A 11 -29.33 -16.74 65.17
C ARG A 11 -29.53 -17.70 66.33
N HIS A 12 -28.66 -17.61 67.33
CA HIS A 12 -28.68 -18.49 68.48
C HIS A 12 -28.57 -17.67 69.76
N LYS A 13 -29.39 -18.01 70.75
CA LYS A 13 -29.29 -17.39 72.08
C LYS A 13 -28.11 -18.00 72.82
N VAL A 14 -27.15 -17.18 73.23
CA VAL A 14 -25.94 -17.60 73.94
C VAL A 14 -25.77 -16.71 75.18
N PRO A 15 -26.38 -17.08 76.32
CA PRO A 15 -26.28 -16.30 77.54
C PRO A 15 -24.84 -16.16 78.02
N GLY A 16 -24.43 -14.95 78.40
CA GLY A 16 -23.07 -14.65 78.84
C GLY A 16 -22.00 -14.68 77.74
N PHE A 17 -22.40 -14.64 76.46
CA PHE A 17 -21.46 -14.51 75.35
C PHE A 17 -20.76 -13.14 75.36
N ASP A 18 -19.45 -13.17 75.09
CA ASP A 18 -18.64 -11.95 74.95
C ASP A 18 -18.02 -11.97 73.54
N PRO A 19 -18.44 -11.07 72.63
CA PRO A 19 -17.89 -11.01 71.27
C PRO A 19 -16.43 -10.55 71.23
N HIS A 20 -15.87 -10.02 72.32
CA HIS A 20 -14.47 -9.58 72.41
C HIS A 20 -13.55 -10.63 73.01
N ASN A 21 -14.08 -11.81 73.38
CA ASN A 21 -13.32 -12.93 73.90
C ASN A 21 -13.20 -14.02 72.82
N ASP A 22 -12.01 -14.17 72.25
CA ASP A 22 -11.73 -15.13 71.16
C ASP A 22 -12.07 -16.58 71.54
N ALA A 23 -11.96 -16.95 72.83
CA ALA A 23 -12.34 -18.28 73.30
C ALA A 23 -13.87 -18.49 73.26
N HIS A 24 -14.65 -17.45 73.56
CA HIS A 24 -16.11 -17.49 73.43
C HIS A 24 -16.55 -17.56 71.96
N VAL A 25 -15.94 -16.74 71.09
CA VAL A 25 -16.24 -16.76 69.65
C VAL A 25 -15.94 -18.14 69.07
N THR A 26 -14.75 -18.67 69.34
CA THR A 26 -14.33 -20.00 68.85
C THR A 26 -15.24 -21.11 69.37
N ALA A 27 -15.59 -21.10 70.66
CA ALA A 27 -16.46 -22.12 71.25
C ALA A 27 -17.88 -22.12 70.62
N VAL A 28 -18.42 -20.94 70.32
CA VAL A 28 -19.73 -20.82 69.64
C VAL A 28 -19.63 -21.29 68.19
N GLU A 29 -18.60 -20.89 67.45
CA GLU A 29 -18.39 -21.34 66.06
C GLU A 29 -18.19 -22.86 65.97
N THR A 30 -17.45 -23.47 66.89
CA THR A 30 -17.25 -24.92 66.96
C THR A 30 -18.56 -25.64 67.26
N LYS A 31 -19.29 -25.20 68.29
CA LYS A 31 -20.55 -25.83 68.70
C LYS A 31 -21.64 -25.74 67.62
N ILE A 32 -21.71 -24.61 66.91
CA ILE A 32 -22.63 -24.45 65.78
C ILE A 32 -22.14 -25.26 64.57
N SER A 33 -20.84 -25.41 64.37
CA SER A 33 -20.30 -26.29 63.33
C SER A 33 -20.65 -27.76 63.57
N GLU A 34 -20.68 -28.21 64.82
CA GLU A 34 -21.13 -29.56 65.22
C GLU A 34 -22.63 -29.77 65.00
N ALA A 35 -23.46 -28.75 65.24
CA ALA A 35 -24.92 -28.86 65.16
C ALA A 35 -25.51 -28.57 63.76
N ALA A 36 -24.91 -27.66 62.99
CA ALA A 36 -25.47 -27.11 61.75
C ALA A 36 -24.52 -27.22 60.53
N GLY A 37 -23.35 -27.86 60.72
CA GLY A 37 -22.32 -28.06 59.71
C GLY A 37 -21.26 -26.94 59.67
N ALA A 38 -20.07 -27.25 59.18
CA ALA A 38 -18.92 -26.36 59.22
C ALA A 38 -19.08 -25.06 58.40
N GLY A 39 -18.31 -24.03 58.77
CA GLY A 39 -18.12 -22.80 57.98
C GLY A 39 -18.95 -21.58 58.43
N PHE A 40 -19.65 -21.65 59.57
CA PHE A 40 -20.31 -20.49 60.16
C PHE A 40 -19.31 -19.59 60.89
N ARG A 41 -19.45 -18.27 60.70
CA ARG A 41 -18.68 -17.24 61.41
C ARG A 41 -19.60 -16.31 62.18
N VAL A 42 -19.18 -15.88 63.37
CA VAL A 42 -19.90 -14.85 64.13
C VAL A 42 -19.75 -13.51 63.41
N VAL A 43 -20.87 -12.87 63.08
CA VAL A 43 -20.91 -11.57 62.37
C VAL A 43 -21.58 -10.47 63.18
N GLY A 44 -22.25 -10.81 64.27
CA GLY A 44 -22.90 -9.83 65.13
C GLY A 44 -23.43 -10.46 66.41
N PHE A 45 -23.53 -9.64 67.45
CA PHE A 45 -24.10 -9.99 68.73
C PHE A 45 -25.03 -8.87 69.20
N ASP A 46 -26.23 -9.24 69.62
CA ASP A 46 -27.19 -8.34 70.24
C ASP A 46 -27.19 -8.59 71.77
N PRO A 47 -26.63 -7.67 72.57
CA PRO A 47 -26.52 -7.83 74.02
C PRO A 47 -27.88 -7.76 74.74
N ASP A 48 -28.88 -7.09 74.18
CA ASP A 48 -30.19 -6.95 74.83
C ASP A 48 -31.01 -8.24 74.74
N SER A 49 -30.83 -9.00 73.66
CA SER A 49 -31.53 -10.27 73.41
C SER A 49 -30.65 -11.52 73.61
N GLU A 50 -29.36 -11.33 73.91
CA GLU A 50 -28.32 -12.36 73.98
C GLU A 50 -28.22 -13.22 72.70
N LEU A 51 -28.50 -12.63 71.53
CA LEU A 51 -28.51 -13.33 70.25
C LEU A 51 -27.20 -13.14 69.48
N VAL A 52 -26.52 -14.25 69.20
CA VAL A 52 -25.36 -14.29 68.29
C VAL A 52 -25.87 -14.60 66.88
N THR A 53 -25.51 -13.74 65.91
CA THR A 53 -25.78 -13.96 64.48
C THR A 53 -24.54 -14.59 63.84
N LEU A 54 -24.75 -15.73 63.18
CA LEU A 54 -23.72 -16.41 62.41
C LEU A 54 -24.06 -16.44 60.92
N GLU A 55 -23.03 -16.30 60.09
CA GLU A 55 -23.15 -16.36 58.63
C GLU A 55 -22.21 -17.41 58.05
N ARG A 56 -22.73 -18.16 57.06
CA ARG A 56 -21.92 -18.97 56.15
C ARG A 56 -22.28 -18.60 54.72
N THR A 57 -21.27 -18.26 53.92
CA THR A 57 -21.45 -18.12 52.47
C THR A 57 -21.43 -19.52 51.86
N ARG A 58 -22.58 -19.98 51.38
CA ARG A 58 -22.65 -21.26 50.68
C ARG A 58 -22.18 -21.01 49.25
N ALA A 59 -20.96 -21.43 48.91
CA ALA A 59 -20.65 -21.69 47.51
C ALA A 59 -21.66 -22.75 47.05
N VAL A 60 -22.38 -22.49 45.97
CA VAL A 60 -23.13 -23.53 45.26
C VAL A 60 -22.09 -24.45 44.64
N THR A 61 -21.54 -25.35 45.44
CA THR A 61 -20.90 -26.57 44.96
C THR A 61 -21.99 -27.41 44.33
N GLU A 62 -21.83 -27.70 43.04
CA GLU A 62 -22.70 -28.55 42.23
C GLU A 62 -24.10 -27.97 42.01
N VAL A 63 -24.26 -27.20 40.93
CA VAL A 63 -25.33 -27.60 40.02
C VAL A 63 -24.88 -28.98 39.58
N ALA A 64 -25.53 -30.02 40.13
CA ALA A 64 -25.30 -31.40 39.77
C ALA A 64 -25.13 -31.46 38.26
N ALA A 65 -24.04 -32.07 37.81
CA ALA A 65 -23.90 -32.50 36.45
C ALA A 65 -25.08 -33.47 36.18
N GLU A 66 -26.24 -32.94 35.81
CA GLU A 66 -27.24 -33.72 35.10
C GLU A 66 -26.53 -34.19 33.82
N GLU A 67 -26.66 -35.48 33.50
CA GLU A 67 -26.14 -36.03 32.24
C GLU A 67 -26.59 -35.14 31.08
N GLY A 68 -25.61 -34.53 30.38
CA GLY A 68 -25.86 -33.61 29.28
C GLY A 68 -25.66 -32.11 29.57
N THR A 69 -25.24 -31.73 30.78
CA THR A 69 -24.86 -30.32 31.07
C THR A 69 -23.49 -29.98 30.45
N THR A 70 -23.44 -28.96 29.58
CA THR A 70 -22.20 -28.52 28.91
C THR A 70 -21.36 -27.54 29.72
N ARG A 71 -21.80 -27.17 30.93
CA ARG A 71 -21.20 -26.13 31.77
C ARG A 71 -21.30 -26.44 33.26
N LEU A 72 -20.18 -26.29 33.98
CA LEU A 72 -20.03 -26.47 35.41
C LEU A 72 -19.43 -25.22 36.07
N ILE A 73 -19.86 -24.92 37.29
CA ILE A 73 -19.21 -23.92 38.14
C ILE A 73 -18.54 -24.67 39.29
N ALA A 74 -17.21 -24.69 39.28
CA ALA A 74 -16.42 -25.37 40.28
C ALA A 74 -15.85 -24.40 41.32
N SER A 75 -15.76 -24.85 42.57
CA SER A 75 -15.14 -24.06 43.64
C SER A 75 -13.62 -24.11 43.56
N LEU A 76 -13.00 -22.96 43.79
CA LEU A 76 -11.55 -22.84 43.92
C LEU A 76 -11.09 -23.25 45.33
N ARG A 77 -9.80 -23.55 45.47
CA ARG A 77 -9.20 -23.73 46.80
C ARG A 77 -9.32 -22.44 47.61
N THR A 78 -9.55 -22.58 48.91
CA THR A 78 -9.58 -21.46 49.85
C THR A 78 -8.29 -20.66 49.75
N GLY A 79 -8.40 -19.37 49.43
CA GLY A 79 -7.24 -18.48 49.29
C GLY A 79 -6.54 -18.52 47.92
N ALA A 80 -7.16 -19.11 46.88
CA ALA A 80 -6.66 -19.10 45.51
C ALA A 80 -6.41 -17.66 45.02
N LYS A 81 -5.21 -17.41 44.50
CA LYS A 81 -4.79 -16.11 43.97
C LYS A 81 -4.94 -16.07 42.45
N PRO A 82 -4.98 -14.88 41.83
CA PRO A 82 -4.93 -14.75 40.36
C PRO A 82 -3.76 -15.50 39.70
N SER A 83 -2.63 -15.64 40.40
CA SER A 83 -1.46 -16.38 39.92
C SER A 83 -1.61 -17.90 39.95
N ASP A 84 -2.60 -18.43 40.68
CA ASP A 84 -2.80 -19.88 40.83
C ASP A 84 -3.63 -20.50 39.69
N GLY A 85 -4.05 -19.70 38.71
CA GLY A 85 -4.96 -20.11 37.65
C GLY A 85 -4.54 -21.38 36.91
N ASP A 86 -3.26 -21.53 36.52
CA ASP A 86 -2.79 -22.73 35.82
C ASP A 86 -2.92 -23.98 36.70
N ARG A 87 -2.58 -23.87 37.99
CA ARG A 87 -2.67 -24.98 38.94
C ARG A 87 -4.13 -25.38 39.17
N GLU A 88 -5.02 -24.40 39.29
CA GLU A 88 -6.45 -24.65 39.45
C GLU A 88 -7.07 -25.22 38.17
N ALA A 89 -6.65 -24.76 36.98
CA ALA A 89 -7.06 -25.32 35.69
C ALA A 89 -6.74 -26.82 35.64
N THR A 90 -5.46 -27.19 35.81
CA THR A 90 -5.02 -28.59 35.78
C THR A 90 -5.76 -29.43 36.81
N ARG A 91 -5.95 -28.92 38.03
CA ARG A 91 -6.67 -29.64 39.09
C ARG A 91 -8.12 -29.89 38.69
N LEU A 92 -8.82 -28.87 38.23
CA LEU A 92 -10.25 -28.95 37.93
C LEU A 92 -10.51 -29.79 36.68
N GLU A 93 -9.68 -29.65 35.64
CA GLU A 93 -9.79 -30.46 34.41
C GLU A 93 -9.46 -31.95 34.68
N ASN A 94 -8.52 -32.25 35.58
CA ASN A 94 -8.27 -33.64 36.02
C ASN A 94 -9.43 -34.21 36.85
N GLN A 95 -10.14 -33.36 37.62
CA GLN A 95 -11.30 -33.77 38.42
C GLN A 95 -12.56 -33.93 37.57
N HIS A 96 -12.64 -33.21 36.45
CA HIS A 96 -13.76 -33.23 35.52
C HIS A 96 -13.27 -33.52 34.08
N PRO A 97 -12.90 -34.78 33.77
CA PRO A 97 -12.44 -35.15 32.43
C PRO A 97 -13.46 -34.74 31.35
N GLY A 98 -12.95 -34.20 30.23
CA GLY A 98 -13.78 -33.69 29.12
C GLY A 98 -14.28 -32.26 29.30
N TYR A 99 -14.06 -31.63 30.46
CA TYR A 99 -14.32 -30.21 30.68
C TYR A 99 -13.02 -29.42 30.64
N THR A 100 -13.08 -28.19 30.12
CA THR A 100 -11.96 -27.24 30.19
C THR A 100 -12.37 -25.97 30.90
N MET A 101 -11.45 -25.36 31.64
CA MET A 101 -11.71 -24.09 32.31
C MET A 101 -11.87 -22.96 31.28
N THR A 102 -13.01 -22.27 31.29
CA THR A 102 -13.32 -21.17 30.36
C THR A 102 -13.40 -19.81 31.05
N ARG A 103 -13.53 -19.78 32.39
CA ARG A 103 -13.35 -18.58 33.23
C ARG A 103 -12.72 -18.92 34.56
N PHE A 104 -11.88 -18.01 35.06
CA PHE A 104 -11.25 -18.11 36.37
C PHE A 104 -11.53 -16.85 37.18
N GLU A 105 -12.29 -16.97 38.26
CA GLU A 105 -12.79 -15.85 39.06
C GLU A 105 -12.33 -16.01 40.53
N PRO A 106 -11.03 -15.82 40.82
CA PRO A 106 -10.46 -16.03 42.16
C PRO A 106 -11.12 -15.16 43.23
N HIS A 107 -11.56 -13.95 42.88
CA HIS A 107 -12.28 -13.06 43.80
C HIS A 107 -13.67 -13.57 44.19
N LEU A 108 -14.28 -14.42 43.35
CA LEU A 108 -15.57 -15.06 43.60
C LEU A 108 -15.41 -16.50 44.08
N ASN A 109 -14.16 -16.95 44.31
CA ASN A 109 -13.78 -18.30 44.72
C ASN A 109 -14.35 -19.41 43.81
N ASN A 110 -14.55 -19.13 42.52
CA ASN A 110 -15.05 -20.11 41.57
C ASN A 110 -14.34 -20.03 40.20
N ALA A 111 -14.53 -21.08 39.41
CA ALA A 111 -14.16 -21.17 38.01
C ALA A 111 -15.32 -21.77 37.22
N VAL A 112 -15.41 -21.40 35.96
CA VAL A 112 -16.37 -22.00 35.02
C VAL A 112 -15.62 -23.00 34.16
N LEU A 113 -16.13 -24.22 34.09
CA LEU A 113 -15.68 -25.22 33.14
C LEU A 113 -16.78 -25.53 32.12
N GLU A 114 -16.42 -25.74 30.87
CA GLU A 114 -17.35 -26.08 29.80
C GLU A 114 -16.81 -27.26 28.98
N GLN A 115 -17.72 -28.09 28.45
CA GLN A 115 -17.39 -29.05 27.40
C GLN A 115 -17.32 -28.30 26.09
N LEU A 116 -16.14 -28.27 25.48
CA LEU A 116 -15.90 -27.62 24.20
C LEU A 116 -15.36 -28.66 23.23
N ASP A 117 -15.74 -28.53 21.96
CA ASP A 117 -15.15 -29.33 20.89
C ASP A 117 -13.63 -29.11 20.84
N GLU A 118 -12.88 -30.15 20.50
CA GLU A 118 -11.40 -30.11 20.47
C GLU A 118 -10.87 -28.97 19.60
N ASP A 119 -11.52 -28.70 18.47
CA ASP A 119 -11.16 -27.59 17.57
C ASP A 119 -11.39 -26.20 18.21
N VAL A 120 -12.44 -26.05 19.03
CA VAL A 120 -12.69 -24.80 19.76
C VAL A 120 -11.63 -24.61 20.85
N VAL A 121 -11.25 -25.69 21.55
CA VAL A 121 -10.16 -25.66 22.54
C VAL A 121 -8.83 -25.29 21.88
N ARG A 122 -8.52 -25.89 20.73
CA ARG A 122 -7.33 -25.62 19.91
C ARG A 122 -7.30 -24.16 19.45
N CYS A 123 -8.41 -23.66 18.91
CA CYS A 123 -8.52 -22.27 18.47
C CYS A 123 -8.30 -21.29 19.62
N ARG A 124 -8.98 -21.50 20.75
CA ARG A 124 -8.82 -20.67 21.94
C ARG A 124 -7.39 -20.66 22.45
N GLY A 125 -6.73 -21.82 22.46
CA GLY A 125 -5.33 -21.94 22.86
C GLY A 125 -4.37 -21.17 21.95
N ALA A 126 -4.53 -21.30 20.62
CA ALA A 126 -3.73 -20.60 19.63
C ALA A 126 -3.87 -19.07 19.76
N VAL A 127 -5.11 -18.58 19.85
CA VAL A 127 -5.39 -17.14 20.05
C VAL A 127 -4.81 -16.63 21.37
N ALA A 128 -4.97 -17.39 22.46
CA ALA A 128 -4.43 -17.00 23.77
C ALA A 128 -2.90 -16.90 23.76
N ASN A 129 -2.22 -17.81 23.06
CA ASN A 129 -0.76 -17.78 22.89
C ASN A 129 -0.30 -16.50 22.18
N VAL A 130 -0.93 -16.18 21.04
CA VAL A 130 -0.64 -14.96 20.25
C VAL A 130 -0.84 -13.69 21.07
N LEU A 131 -1.92 -13.62 21.84
CA LEU A 131 -2.24 -12.49 22.72
C LEU A 131 -1.41 -12.47 24.01
N SER A 132 -0.60 -13.52 24.26
CA SER A 132 0.16 -13.72 25.49
C SER A 132 -0.73 -13.62 26.74
N VAL A 133 -1.86 -14.31 26.72
CA VAL A 133 -2.82 -14.43 27.83
C VAL A 133 -3.08 -15.90 28.15
N LYS A 134 -3.84 -16.15 29.22
CA LYS A 134 -4.29 -17.49 29.56
C LYS A 134 -5.52 -17.89 28.72
N PRO A 135 -5.70 -19.18 28.37
CA PRO A 135 -6.81 -19.63 27.52
C PRO A 135 -8.19 -19.22 28.03
N TRP A 136 -8.44 -19.24 29.34
CA TRP A 136 -9.71 -18.82 29.95
C TRP A 136 -9.98 -17.30 29.90
N LEU A 137 -9.05 -16.50 29.37
CA LEU A 137 -9.28 -15.08 29.07
C LEU A 137 -9.75 -14.85 27.62
N VAL A 138 -9.75 -15.90 26.80
CA VAL A 138 -10.29 -15.88 25.43
C VAL A 138 -11.56 -16.72 25.44
N GLN A 139 -12.67 -16.15 24.97
CA GLN A 139 -13.90 -16.91 24.74
C GLN A 139 -13.89 -17.39 23.28
N ALA A 140 -14.29 -18.62 23.02
CA ALA A 140 -14.37 -19.17 21.66
C ALA A 140 -15.59 -20.09 21.53
N ALA A 141 -16.23 -20.07 20.37
CA ALA A 141 -17.26 -21.04 20.00
C ALA A 141 -17.21 -21.29 18.49
N ALA A 142 -17.69 -22.47 18.05
CA ALA A 142 -17.80 -22.79 16.64
C ALA A 142 -18.89 -21.93 15.96
N ARG A 143 -18.69 -21.63 14.68
CA ARG A 143 -19.71 -21.01 13.84
C ARG A 143 -20.51 -22.07 13.08
N PRO A 144 -21.78 -21.78 12.71
CA PRO A 144 -22.60 -22.70 11.90
C PRO A 144 -22.03 -23.00 10.50
N ASP A 145 -21.33 -22.03 9.90
CA ASP A 145 -20.74 -22.09 8.56
C ASP A 145 -19.26 -22.53 8.57
N GLY A 146 -18.79 -23.05 9.70
CA GLY A 146 -17.37 -23.34 9.94
C GLY A 146 -16.60 -22.12 10.44
N GLY A 147 -15.44 -22.36 11.07
CA GLY A 147 -14.66 -21.34 11.75
C GLY A 147 -15.15 -21.02 13.16
N PHE A 148 -14.79 -19.85 13.69
CA PHE A 148 -14.92 -19.54 15.11
C PHE A 148 -15.41 -18.11 15.39
N VAL A 149 -16.25 -17.95 16.41
CA VAL A 149 -16.51 -16.65 17.04
C VAL A 149 -15.66 -16.52 18.30
N LEU A 150 -15.09 -15.34 18.50
CA LEU A 150 -14.12 -15.06 19.56
C LEU A 150 -14.54 -13.85 20.40
N GLY A 151 -14.37 -13.99 21.71
CA GLY A 151 -14.32 -12.87 22.64
C GLY A 151 -12.88 -12.63 23.06
N LEU A 152 -12.34 -11.47 22.70
CA LEU A 152 -10.95 -11.10 22.95
C LEU A 152 -10.81 -10.40 24.32
N PRO A 153 -9.68 -10.57 25.03
CA PRO A 153 -9.39 -9.85 26.25
C PRO A 153 -9.02 -8.38 25.98
N SER A 154 -9.10 -7.53 27.00
CA SER A 154 -8.69 -6.11 26.94
C SER A 154 -7.21 -5.88 26.58
N LYS A 155 -6.40 -6.94 26.60
CA LYS A 155 -4.99 -6.90 26.18
C LYS A 155 -4.82 -6.91 24.64
N TYR A 156 -5.88 -7.24 23.90
CA TYR A 156 -5.85 -7.15 22.45
C TYR A 156 -5.56 -5.71 22.00
N MET A 157 -4.76 -5.59 20.95
CA MET A 157 -4.31 -4.35 20.35
C MET A 157 -4.07 -4.63 18.85
N PRO A 158 -4.75 -3.91 17.94
CA PRO A 158 -4.66 -4.15 16.50
C PRO A 158 -3.21 -4.20 15.99
N SER A 159 -2.45 -3.16 16.30
CA SER A 159 -1.05 -2.97 15.85
C SER A 159 -0.06 -4.06 16.31
N LYS A 160 -0.44 -4.90 17.26
CA LYS A 160 0.44 -5.95 17.81
C LYS A 160 -0.01 -7.36 17.43
N HIS A 161 -1.30 -7.54 17.17
CA HIS A 161 -1.90 -8.88 17.14
C HIS A 161 -2.61 -9.23 15.84
N ASP A 162 -3.02 -8.28 15.00
CA ASP A 162 -3.82 -8.60 13.81
C ASP A 162 -3.09 -9.55 12.85
N GLU A 163 -1.84 -9.27 12.51
CA GLU A 163 -1.01 -10.13 11.64
C GLU A 163 -0.87 -11.56 12.20
N LYS A 164 -0.66 -11.68 13.51
CA LYS A 164 -0.53 -12.99 14.17
C LYS A 164 -1.87 -13.73 14.27
N LEU A 165 -2.98 -13.00 14.36
CA LEU A 165 -4.32 -13.60 14.34
C LEU A 165 -4.65 -14.08 12.93
N THR A 166 -4.22 -13.38 11.88
CA THR A 166 -4.27 -13.87 10.49
C THR A 166 -3.48 -15.16 10.33
N GLU A 167 -2.25 -15.25 10.86
CA GLU A 167 -1.46 -16.49 10.86
C GLU A 167 -2.21 -17.65 11.57
N VAL A 168 -2.88 -17.37 12.68
CA VAL A 168 -3.72 -18.36 13.37
C VAL A 168 -4.84 -18.86 12.46
N ALA A 169 -5.56 -17.95 11.78
CA ALA A 169 -6.65 -18.30 10.88
C ALA A 169 -6.17 -19.14 9.68
N GLU A 170 -5.06 -18.76 9.05
CA GLU A 170 -4.62 -19.37 7.79
C GLU A 170 -3.78 -20.65 7.98
N SER A 171 -3.00 -20.73 9.06
CA SER A 171 -1.96 -21.76 9.21
C SER A 171 -2.12 -22.63 10.45
N VAL A 172 -2.77 -22.13 11.51
CA VAL A 172 -2.89 -22.89 12.76
C VAL A 172 -4.21 -23.60 12.83
N VAL A 173 -5.34 -22.87 12.78
CA VAL A 173 -6.67 -23.44 13.08
C VAL A 173 -7.52 -23.67 11.83
N GLY A 174 -7.28 -22.89 10.77
CA GLY A 174 -8.01 -22.96 9.51
C GLY A 174 -7.14 -23.43 8.35
N ALA A 175 -7.34 -22.78 7.21
CA ALA A 175 -6.66 -23.06 5.95
C ALA A 175 -6.33 -21.74 5.21
N PRO A 176 -5.42 -21.76 4.22
CA PRO A 176 -5.13 -20.57 3.42
C PRO A 176 -6.42 -19.91 2.89
N GLY A 177 -6.52 -18.58 3.02
CA GLY A 177 -7.72 -17.81 2.65
C GLY A 177 -8.74 -17.62 3.78
N TRP A 178 -8.61 -18.33 4.90
CA TRP A 178 -9.39 -18.01 6.09
C TRP A 178 -8.92 -16.66 6.65
N TYR A 179 -9.85 -15.84 7.12
CA TYR A 179 -9.52 -14.50 7.59
C TYR A 179 -10.15 -14.18 8.94
N VAL A 180 -9.61 -13.15 9.59
CA VAL A 180 -10.14 -12.65 10.86
C VAL A 180 -10.84 -11.32 10.64
N ASP A 181 -12.11 -11.24 11.02
CA ASP A 181 -12.86 -10.00 11.12
C ASP A 181 -12.95 -9.60 12.59
N ILE A 182 -12.46 -8.40 12.93
CA ILE A 182 -12.34 -7.94 14.32
C ILE A 182 -13.08 -6.61 14.47
N ASP A 183 -13.91 -6.51 15.52
CA ASP A 183 -14.38 -5.24 16.06
C ASP A 183 -13.58 -4.91 17.33
N PRO A 184 -12.55 -4.04 17.23
CA PRO A 184 -11.71 -3.70 18.37
C PRO A 184 -12.48 -3.02 19.51
N LYS A 185 -13.61 -2.35 19.22
CA LYS A 185 -14.38 -1.62 20.24
C LYS A 185 -15.16 -2.57 21.12
N SER A 186 -15.76 -3.61 20.54
CA SER A 186 -16.50 -4.62 21.29
C SER A 186 -15.65 -5.82 21.73
N LEU A 187 -14.37 -5.87 21.32
CA LEU A 187 -13.46 -7.00 21.53
C LEU A 187 -14.05 -8.33 21.04
N ARG A 188 -14.77 -8.26 19.93
CA ARG A 188 -15.33 -9.44 19.25
C ARG A 188 -14.55 -9.68 17.97
N ALA A 189 -14.25 -10.94 17.70
CA ALA A 189 -13.62 -11.34 16.46
C ALA A 189 -14.27 -12.59 15.89
N GLN A 190 -14.09 -12.82 14.60
CA GLN A 190 -14.58 -13.98 13.89
C GLN A 190 -13.45 -14.50 13.02
N ILE A 191 -13.16 -15.80 13.10
CA ILE A 191 -12.34 -16.51 12.13
C ILE A 191 -13.31 -17.13 11.12
N ILE A 192 -13.24 -16.69 9.87
CA ILE A 192 -14.23 -16.97 8.84
C ILE A 192 -13.57 -17.83 7.74
N PRO A 193 -14.10 -19.02 7.42
CA PRO A 193 -13.64 -19.82 6.30
C PRO A 193 -13.85 -19.11 4.97
N ALA A 194 -12.83 -19.09 4.14
CA ALA A 194 -12.88 -18.55 2.79
C ALA A 194 -11.80 -19.19 1.92
N GLU A 195 -12.03 -19.15 0.61
CA GLU A 195 -10.98 -19.45 -0.37
C GLU A 195 -10.02 -18.26 -0.48
N PRO A 196 -8.71 -18.51 -0.74
CA PRO A 196 -7.75 -17.45 -1.01
C PRO A 196 -8.23 -16.55 -2.15
N PRO A 197 -8.13 -15.22 -2.01
CA PRO A 197 -8.54 -14.32 -3.07
C PRO A 197 -7.65 -14.54 -4.30
N THR A 198 -8.26 -14.52 -5.48
CA THR A 198 -7.54 -14.73 -6.75
C THR A 198 -8.17 -13.89 -7.87
N PHE A 199 -7.56 -13.94 -9.06
CA PHE A 199 -8.10 -13.31 -10.26
C PHE A 199 -8.54 -14.37 -11.27
N ASP A 200 -9.48 -13.98 -12.13
CA ASP A 200 -9.68 -14.68 -13.40
C ASP A 200 -8.38 -14.68 -14.23
N ALA A 201 -8.21 -15.71 -15.07
CA ALA A 201 -7.03 -15.84 -15.93
C ALA A 201 -6.84 -14.61 -16.85
N MET A 202 -7.92 -13.98 -17.26
CA MET A 202 -7.92 -12.77 -18.06
C MET A 202 -9.16 -11.94 -17.70
N ILE A 203 -8.99 -10.62 -17.55
CA ILE A 203 -10.09 -9.70 -17.29
C ILE A 203 -10.25 -8.84 -18.55
N PRO A 204 -11.35 -8.96 -19.31
CA PRO A 204 -11.51 -8.23 -20.57
C PRO A 204 -11.64 -6.72 -20.32
N PHE A 205 -11.16 -5.93 -21.26
CA PHE A 205 -11.37 -4.49 -21.25
C PHE A 205 -12.87 -4.16 -21.43
N PRO A 206 -13.48 -3.30 -20.58
CA PRO A 206 -14.91 -3.03 -20.61
C PRO A 206 -15.28 -1.99 -21.68
N PHE A 207 -15.30 -2.37 -22.96
CA PHE A 207 -15.61 -1.47 -24.08
C PHE A 207 -16.99 -0.80 -23.99
N ASP A 208 -17.99 -1.49 -23.41
CA ASP A 208 -19.36 -0.98 -23.26
C ASP A 208 -19.50 0.13 -22.21
N ARG A 209 -18.41 0.46 -21.50
CA ARG A 209 -18.40 1.50 -20.48
C ARG A 209 -18.48 2.89 -21.13
N SER A 210 -19.34 3.74 -20.58
CA SER A 210 -19.31 5.17 -20.88
C SER A 210 -18.03 5.82 -20.34
N ILE A 211 -17.29 6.49 -21.24
CA ILE A 211 -16.08 7.25 -20.90
C ILE A 211 -16.47 8.73 -20.82
N PRO A 212 -16.21 9.41 -19.70
CA PRO A 212 -16.46 10.85 -19.58
C PRO A 212 -15.69 11.63 -20.64
N GLU A 213 -16.39 12.49 -21.38
CA GLU A 213 -15.77 13.39 -22.35
C GLU A 213 -15.25 14.64 -21.64
N PHE A 214 -14.05 15.07 -21.99
CA PHE A 214 -13.47 16.31 -21.51
C PHE A 214 -14.30 17.51 -22.01
N THR A 215 -14.85 18.26 -21.07
CA THR A 215 -15.62 19.48 -21.34
C THR A 215 -14.82 20.74 -21.00
N SER A 216 -14.15 20.75 -19.85
CA SER A 216 -13.30 21.83 -19.38
C SER A 216 -12.27 21.28 -18.38
N PRO A 217 -11.18 22.01 -18.11
CA PRO A 217 -10.23 21.61 -17.07
C PRO A 217 -10.85 21.33 -15.70
N ALA A 218 -11.83 22.13 -15.27
CA ALA A 218 -12.51 21.96 -13.99
C ALA A 218 -13.37 20.69 -13.87
N ASP A 219 -13.76 20.07 -14.98
CA ASP A 219 -14.47 18.79 -14.98
C ASP A 219 -13.46 17.65 -14.89
N THR A 220 -13.34 17.03 -13.72
CA THR A 220 -12.34 15.99 -13.46
C THR A 220 -12.86 14.56 -13.63
N ALA A 221 -14.07 14.36 -14.17
CA ALA A 221 -14.64 13.00 -14.29
C ALA A 221 -13.76 12.05 -15.13
N TRP A 222 -13.08 12.59 -16.15
CA TRP A 222 -12.18 11.85 -17.04
C TRP A 222 -10.86 11.41 -16.37
N THR A 223 -10.47 12.00 -15.23
CA THR A 223 -9.15 11.75 -14.61
C THR A 223 -9.05 10.36 -13.99
N ARG A 224 -10.18 9.70 -13.72
CA ARG A 224 -10.27 8.37 -13.11
C ARG A 224 -10.23 7.29 -14.19
N ILE A 225 -9.03 6.88 -14.57
CA ILE A 225 -8.78 5.89 -15.63
C ILE A 225 -8.84 4.47 -15.05
N PRO A 226 -9.81 3.63 -15.46
CA PRO A 226 -9.88 2.24 -15.04
C PRO A 226 -8.81 1.41 -15.77
N LEU A 227 -7.87 0.86 -15.01
CA LEU A 227 -6.78 0.06 -15.57
C LEU A 227 -6.91 -1.43 -15.27
N GLY A 228 -7.79 -1.82 -14.34
CA GLY A 228 -7.99 -3.23 -14.02
C GLY A 228 -8.93 -3.48 -12.85
N ARG A 229 -8.74 -4.61 -12.18
CA ARG A 229 -9.45 -4.98 -10.93
C ARG A 229 -8.44 -5.19 -9.82
N ALA A 230 -8.75 -4.66 -8.64
CA ALA A 230 -8.02 -4.98 -7.43
C ALA A 230 -8.29 -6.42 -7.00
N LEU A 231 -7.37 -7.02 -6.25
CA LEU A 231 -7.58 -8.32 -5.63
C LEU A 231 -8.74 -8.21 -4.63
N GLY A 232 -9.66 -9.16 -4.68
CA GLY A 232 -10.80 -9.22 -3.77
C GLY A 232 -10.37 -9.51 -2.34
N ARG A 233 -11.30 -9.35 -1.39
CA ARG A 233 -11.13 -9.91 -0.04
C ARG A 233 -11.26 -11.44 -0.10
N PRO A 234 -10.76 -12.17 0.89
CA PRO A 234 -10.95 -13.62 0.92
C PRO A 234 -12.45 -13.99 0.82
N GLY A 235 -12.75 -14.99 -0.01
CA GLY A 235 -14.13 -15.39 -0.34
C GLY A 235 -14.85 -14.52 -1.39
N GLU A 236 -14.30 -13.37 -1.79
CA GLU A 236 -14.83 -12.57 -2.90
C GLU A 236 -14.28 -13.05 -4.25
N LYS A 237 -15.14 -13.12 -5.26
CA LYS A 237 -14.74 -13.52 -6.62
C LYS A 237 -13.90 -12.46 -7.35
N SER A 238 -14.10 -11.19 -7.02
CA SER A 238 -13.42 -10.06 -7.67
C SER A 238 -13.43 -8.86 -6.75
N GLY A 239 -12.33 -8.10 -6.74
CA GLY A 239 -12.23 -6.86 -5.99
C GLY A 239 -12.84 -5.65 -6.72
N PRO A 240 -12.75 -4.47 -6.09
CA PRO A 240 -13.19 -3.23 -6.70
C PRO A 240 -12.39 -2.93 -7.97
N GLU A 241 -12.91 -2.03 -8.79
CA GLU A 241 -12.15 -1.55 -9.94
C GLU A 241 -10.93 -0.76 -9.49
N TYR A 242 -9.81 -1.06 -10.13
CA TYR A 242 -8.57 -0.34 -9.95
C TYR A 242 -8.50 0.82 -10.94
N CYS A 243 -8.42 2.05 -10.40
CA CYS A 243 -8.40 3.28 -11.17
C CYS A 243 -7.17 4.14 -10.86
N LEU A 244 -6.42 4.48 -11.90
CA LEU A 244 -5.45 5.58 -11.87
C LEU A 244 -6.21 6.91 -11.80
N ASP A 245 -5.78 7.86 -10.97
CA ASP A 245 -6.39 9.19 -10.88
C ASP A 245 -5.39 10.31 -11.15
N LEU A 246 -5.53 10.95 -12.31
CA LEU A 246 -4.67 12.06 -12.73
C LEU A 246 -4.93 13.39 -12.00
N ALA A 247 -6.07 13.53 -11.30
CA ALA A 247 -6.33 14.69 -10.46
C ALA A 247 -5.51 14.63 -9.18
N SER A 248 -5.46 13.45 -8.56
CA SER A 248 -4.69 13.19 -7.34
C SER A 248 -3.18 13.31 -7.59
N ALA A 249 -2.67 12.61 -8.61
CA ALA A 249 -1.28 12.71 -9.04
C ALA A 249 -1.16 12.83 -10.57
N SER A 250 -0.37 13.80 -11.05
CA SER A 250 -0.32 14.16 -12.47
C SER A 250 0.50 13.21 -13.35
N HIS A 251 1.53 12.57 -12.79
CA HIS A 251 2.50 11.81 -13.56
C HIS A 251 2.57 10.35 -13.08
N THR A 252 2.84 9.46 -14.03
CA THR A 252 2.80 8.02 -13.83
C THR A 252 4.15 7.39 -14.16
N LEU A 253 4.64 6.52 -13.28
CA LEU A 253 5.79 5.65 -13.49
C LEU A 253 5.36 4.18 -13.43
N LEU A 254 5.36 3.52 -14.59
CA LEU A 254 5.07 2.10 -14.75
C LEU A 254 6.36 1.30 -14.88
N GLN A 255 6.68 0.51 -13.87
CA GLN A 255 7.82 -0.40 -13.90
C GLN A 255 7.35 -1.84 -13.99
N GLY A 256 8.22 -2.73 -14.46
CA GLY A 256 7.91 -4.15 -14.44
C GLY A 256 8.84 -5.02 -15.24
N LEU A 257 8.75 -6.31 -14.96
CA LEU A 257 9.51 -7.37 -15.64
C LEU A 257 9.08 -7.49 -17.12
N PRO A 258 9.93 -8.05 -18.00
CA PRO A 258 9.51 -8.43 -19.34
C PRO A 258 8.25 -9.29 -19.32
N MET A 259 7.36 -9.10 -20.30
CA MET A 259 6.09 -9.84 -20.44
C MET A 259 5.09 -9.71 -19.26
N SER A 260 5.31 -8.79 -18.33
CA SER A 260 4.43 -8.58 -17.16
C SER A 260 3.10 -7.89 -17.48
N GLY A 261 2.92 -7.36 -18.70
CA GLY A 261 1.69 -6.69 -19.13
C GLY A 261 1.75 -5.15 -19.12
N LYS A 262 2.94 -4.55 -19.15
CA LYS A 262 3.10 -3.08 -19.21
C LYS A 262 2.41 -2.46 -20.43
N SER A 263 2.74 -2.92 -21.64
CA SER A 263 2.17 -2.39 -22.89
C SER A 263 0.65 -2.52 -22.93
N VAL A 264 0.08 -3.57 -22.31
CA VAL A 264 -1.38 -3.72 -22.18
C VAL A 264 -1.98 -2.59 -21.34
N ASN A 265 -1.36 -2.22 -20.22
CA ASN A 265 -1.82 -1.11 -19.39
C ASN A 265 -1.65 0.25 -20.10
N ILE A 266 -0.55 0.44 -20.84
CA ILE A 266 -0.34 1.66 -21.65
C ILE A 266 -1.42 1.77 -22.73
N ASN A 267 -1.75 0.68 -23.42
CA ASN A 267 -2.79 0.66 -24.44
C ASN A 267 -4.18 0.97 -23.86
N ALA A 268 -4.52 0.38 -22.71
CA ALA A 268 -5.77 0.68 -21.99
C ALA A 268 -5.84 2.16 -21.56
N PHE A 269 -4.73 2.71 -21.07
CA PHE A 269 -4.61 4.13 -20.72
C PHE A 269 -4.76 5.03 -21.95
N ALA A 270 -4.03 4.77 -23.04
CA ALA A 270 -4.07 5.56 -24.26
C ALA A 270 -5.49 5.55 -24.88
N TYR A 271 -6.13 4.38 -24.92
CA TYR A 271 -7.51 4.24 -25.36
C TYR A 271 -8.48 5.12 -24.54
N TRP A 272 -8.36 5.11 -23.21
CA TRP A 272 -9.17 5.95 -22.33
C TRP A 272 -8.95 7.43 -22.61
N MET A 273 -7.69 7.87 -22.67
CA MET A 273 -7.33 9.27 -22.88
C MET A 273 -7.80 9.81 -24.23
N ILE A 274 -7.69 9.01 -25.31
CA ILE A 274 -8.21 9.39 -26.64
C ILE A 274 -9.73 9.57 -26.57
N ASN A 275 -10.45 8.63 -25.95
CA ASN A 275 -11.90 8.72 -25.83
C ASN A 275 -12.34 9.89 -24.93
N ALA A 276 -11.59 10.18 -23.88
CA ALA A 276 -11.82 11.36 -23.04
C ALA A 276 -11.56 12.67 -23.79
N GLY A 277 -10.91 12.65 -24.96
CA GLY A 277 -10.63 13.84 -25.76
C GLY A 277 -9.33 14.55 -25.36
N ALA A 278 -8.40 13.84 -24.72
CA ALA A 278 -7.06 14.34 -24.44
C ALA A 278 -6.20 14.41 -25.72
N GLU A 279 -5.15 15.21 -25.67
CA GLU A 279 -4.06 15.17 -26.64
C GLU A 279 -3.00 14.18 -26.20
N LEU A 280 -2.56 13.31 -27.12
CA LEU A 280 -1.50 12.35 -26.86
C LEU A 280 -0.30 12.60 -27.76
N ALA A 281 0.88 12.47 -27.16
CA ALA A 281 2.16 12.28 -27.83
C ALA A 281 2.82 11.01 -27.29
N ILE A 282 3.60 10.34 -28.14
CA ILE A 282 4.30 9.12 -27.76
C ILE A 282 5.74 9.12 -28.28
N VAL A 283 6.63 8.64 -27.43
CA VAL A 283 8.03 8.35 -27.75
C VAL A 283 8.35 6.92 -27.27
N ASP A 284 9.08 6.21 -28.11
CA ASP A 284 9.56 4.85 -27.89
C ASP A 284 10.76 4.62 -28.82
N THR A 285 11.57 3.58 -28.60
CA THR A 285 12.64 3.26 -29.56
C THR A 285 12.03 2.93 -30.93
N PRO A 286 12.68 3.28 -32.06
CA PRO A 286 12.02 3.19 -33.37
C PRO A 286 11.55 1.78 -33.74
N ASP A 287 12.31 0.78 -33.30
CA ASP A 287 12.02 -0.65 -33.44
C ASP A 287 10.88 -1.17 -32.53
N LYS A 288 10.40 -0.35 -31.59
CA LYS A 288 9.31 -0.69 -30.64
C LYS A 288 8.03 0.10 -30.84
N GLY A 289 8.11 1.26 -31.52
CA GLY A 289 6.94 2.09 -31.85
C GLY A 289 5.79 1.35 -32.55
N VAL A 290 6.06 0.22 -33.23
CA VAL A 290 5.05 -0.64 -33.87
C VAL A 290 3.91 -1.06 -32.94
N ASP A 291 4.17 -1.21 -31.64
CA ASP A 291 3.14 -1.59 -30.64
C ASP A 291 2.03 -0.52 -30.50
N PHE A 292 2.30 0.70 -30.96
CA PHE A 292 1.43 1.88 -30.83
C PHE A 292 0.96 2.46 -32.16
N GLU A 293 1.25 1.83 -33.30
CA GLU A 293 0.81 2.33 -34.62
C GLU A 293 -0.72 2.52 -34.70
N TRP A 294 -1.48 1.73 -33.95
CA TRP A 294 -2.93 1.82 -33.89
C TRP A 294 -3.47 3.14 -33.32
N ILE A 295 -2.70 3.86 -32.48
CA ILE A 295 -3.07 5.19 -31.97
C ILE A 295 -2.57 6.34 -32.84
N LYS A 296 -1.65 6.09 -33.78
CA LYS A 296 -0.99 7.12 -34.59
C LYS A 296 -1.96 8.13 -35.23
N PRO A 297 -3.12 7.73 -35.82
CA PRO A 297 -4.09 8.67 -36.38
C PRO A 297 -4.76 9.62 -35.37
N TYR A 298 -4.71 9.30 -34.08
CA TYR A 298 -5.40 10.02 -33.00
C TYR A 298 -4.46 10.89 -32.16
N LEU A 299 -3.17 10.88 -32.47
CA LEU A 299 -2.19 11.73 -31.79
C LEU A 299 -2.38 13.19 -32.16
N ARG A 300 -1.78 14.08 -31.35
CA ARG A 300 -1.63 15.47 -31.78
C ARG A 300 -0.68 15.54 -32.96
N ASP A 301 -0.77 16.64 -33.70
CA ASP A 301 0.20 16.98 -34.72
C ASP A 301 1.63 16.99 -34.14
N GLY A 302 2.54 16.29 -34.82
CA GLY A 302 3.92 16.10 -34.35
C GLY A 302 4.05 15.21 -33.10
N GLY A 303 2.98 14.52 -32.70
CA GLY A 303 2.92 13.69 -31.49
C GLY A 303 3.54 12.30 -31.64
N TRP A 304 3.90 11.87 -32.86
CA TRP A 304 4.56 10.59 -33.11
C TRP A 304 6.08 10.76 -33.16
N GLY A 305 6.74 10.55 -32.03
CA GLY A 305 8.19 10.65 -31.92
C GLY A 305 8.93 9.36 -32.31
N CYS A 306 8.24 8.28 -32.66
CA CYS A 306 8.87 6.96 -32.79
C CYS A 306 9.65 6.72 -34.10
N GLU A 307 9.75 7.67 -35.02
CA GLU A 307 10.47 7.46 -36.30
C GLU A 307 12.00 7.51 -36.14
N SER A 308 12.51 8.36 -35.25
CA SER A 308 13.94 8.58 -35.02
C SER A 308 14.18 9.32 -33.71
N TYR A 309 15.41 9.32 -33.19
CA TYR A 309 15.74 10.11 -32.00
C TYR A 309 15.51 11.61 -32.20
N GLN A 310 15.75 12.14 -33.41
CA GLN A 310 15.46 13.53 -33.76
C GLN A 310 13.94 13.82 -33.72
N ALA A 311 13.12 12.90 -34.20
CA ALA A 311 11.67 13.01 -34.10
C ALA A 311 11.22 12.99 -32.63
N MET A 312 11.80 12.13 -31.79
CA MET A 312 11.52 12.12 -30.34
C MET A 312 11.86 13.45 -29.68
N VAL A 313 13.05 14.00 -29.96
CA VAL A 313 13.46 15.32 -29.44
C VAL A 313 12.46 16.38 -29.85
N ALA A 314 12.07 16.43 -31.13
CA ALA A 314 11.08 17.37 -31.63
C ALA A 314 9.73 17.21 -30.92
N THR A 315 9.21 15.98 -30.81
CA THR A 315 7.95 15.68 -30.11
C THR A 315 8.00 16.13 -28.64
N CYS A 316 9.03 15.75 -27.90
CA CYS A 316 9.21 16.14 -26.49
C CYS A 316 9.32 17.66 -26.33
N SER A 317 10.08 18.32 -27.21
CA SER A 317 10.26 19.78 -27.19
C SER A 317 8.96 20.52 -27.49
N MET A 318 8.19 20.08 -28.49
CA MET A 318 6.87 20.64 -28.80
C MET A 318 5.87 20.49 -27.65
N VAL A 319 5.87 19.35 -26.96
CA VAL A 319 5.04 19.14 -25.75
C VAL A 319 5.46 20.12 -24.65
N TYR A 320 6.76 20.28 -24.40
CA TYR A 320 7.26 21.23 -23.41
C TYR A 320 6.92 22.68 -23.79
N ALA A 321 7.09 23.06 -25.06
CA ALA A 321 6.73 24.38 -25.58
C ALA A 321 5.24 24.70 -25.41
N GLU A 322 4.37 23.71 -25.65
CA GLU A 322 2.93 23.84 -25.37
C GLU A 322 2.65 24.07 -23.88
N GLY A 323 3.34 23.36 -22.99
CA GLY A 323 3.29 23.62 -21.55
C GLY A 323 3.68 25.06 -21.19
N LYS A 324 4.77 25.58 -21.77
CA LYS A 324 5.20 26.99 -21.57
C LYS A 324 4.18 27.99 -22.10
N ARG A 325 3.57 27.73 -23.26
CA ARG A 325 2.49 28.56 -23.81
C ARG A 325 1.31 28.61 -22.84
N ARG A 326 0.87 27.45 -22.33
CA ARG A 326 -0.22 27.34 -21.35
C ARG A 326 0.11 28.07 -20.04
N ALA A 327 1.34 27.92 -19.53
CA ALA A 327 1.80 28.64 -18.35
C ALA A 327 1.70 30.16 -18.51
N ALA A 328 2.08 30.68 -19.69
CA ALA A 328 1.97 32.10 -19.99
C ALA A 328 0.51 32.59 -20.03
N VAL A 329 -0.41 31.76 -20.54
CA VAL A 329 -1.85 32.06 -20.55
C VAL A 329 -2.41 32.06 -19.12
N LEU A 330 -2.13 31.04 -18.31
CA LEU A 330 -2.56 30.97 -16.91
C LEU A 330 -2.06 32.17 -16.10
N LYS A 331 -0.76 32.51 -16.26
CA LYS A 331 -0.14 33.68 -15.61
C LYS A 331 -0.85 34.98 -15.98
N LYS A 332 -1.19 35.19 -17.26
CA LYS A 332 -1.94 36.37 -17.71
C LYS A 332 -3.34 36.44 -17.10
N ARG A 333 -3.96 35.29 -16.82
CA ARG A 333 -5.28 35.18 -16.17
C ARG A 333 -5.20 35.19 -14.64
N GLY A 334 -4.01 35.16 -14.04
CA GLY A 334 -3.84 35.07 -12.57
C GLY A 334 -4.25 33.71 -11.99
N ILE A 335 -4.24 32.66 -12.80
CA ILE A 335 -4.64 31.30 -12.40
C ILE A 335 -3.37 30.48 -12.10
N ASN A 336 -3.35 29.79 -10.95
CA ASN A 336 -2.19 28.99 -10.53
C ASN A 336 -2.30 27.52 -10.92
N ASN A 337 -3.51 26.99 -11.05
CA ASN A 337 -3.77 25.61 -11.41
C ASN A 337 -4.76 25.55 -12.56
N TRP A 338 -4.43 24.82 -13.62
CA TRP A 338 -5.31 24.70 -14.78
C TRP A 338 -6.69 24.14 -14.44
N PHE A 339 -6.85 23.35 -13.36
CA PHE A 339 -8.15 22.88 -12.88
C PHE A 339 -9.12 24.02 -12.51
N ASP A 340 -8.62 25.24 -12.27
CA ASP A 340 -9.46 26.41 -12.01
C ASP A 340 -10.04 27.04 -13.30
N LEU A 341 -9.66 26.55 -14.48
CA LEU A 341 -10.22 26.99 -15.77
C LEU A 341 -11.57 26.30 -16.05
N THR A 342 -12.62 27.11 -16.17
CA THR A 342 -13.98 26.61 -16.48
C THR A 342 -14.44 26.92 -17.90
N ASP A 343 -13.74 27.82 -18.60
CA ASP A 343 -14.22 28.48 -19.82
C ASP A 343 -13.38 28.19 -21.08
N ASP A 344 -12.32 27.39 -20.96
CA ASP A 344 -11.39 27.12 -22.06
C ASP A 344 -11.29 25.62 -22.39
N PRO A 345 -12.16 25.11 -23.27
CA PRO A 345 -12.13 23.69 -23.69
C PRO A 345 -10.92 23.35 -24.57
N SER A 346 -10.09 24.33 -24.95
CA SER A 346 -8.83 24.08 -25.69
C SER A 346 -7.69 23.64 -24.78
N PHE A 347 -7.79 23.88 -23.47
CA PHE A 347 -6.88 23.37 -22.45
C PHE A 347 -7.11 21.88 -22.18
N ARG A 348 -7.11 21.06 -23.24
CA ARG A 348 -7.25 19.60 -23.12
C ARG A 348 -6.06 19.01 -22.37
N PRO A 349 -6.24 17.92 -21.61
CA PRO A 349 -5.12 17.21 -21.00
C PRO A 349 -4.13 16.81 -22.10
N LEU A 350 -2.85 17.10 -21.92
CA LEU A 350 -1.81 16.67 -22.84
C LEU A 350 -0.97 15.60 -22.15
N VAL A 351 -0.88 14.40 -22.72
CA VAL A 351 -0.07 13.33 -22.15
C VAL A 351 1.05 12.95 -23.10
N LEU A 352 2.28 12.96 -22.60
CA LEU A 352 3.43 12.33 -23.23
C LEU A 352 3.62 10.92 -22.66
N ILE A 353 3.44 9.91 -23.50
CA ILE A 353 3.77 8.52 -23.19
C ILE A 353 5.22 8.27 -23.61
N ALA A 354 6.05 7.83 -22.68
CA ALA A 354 7.42 7.39 -22.95
C ALA A 354 7.52 5.90 -22.60
N ASP A 355 7.44 5.03 -23.61
CA ASP A 355 7.67 3.60 -23.40
C ASP A 355 9.16 3.25 -23.47
N GLU A 356 9.52 2.16 -22.80
CA GLU A 356 10.88 1.66 -22.63
C GLU A 356 11.93 2.74 -22.33
N TYR A 357 11.64 3.59 -21.33
CA TYR A 357 12.47 4.73 -20.98
C TYR A 357 13.93 4.36 -20.69
N THR A 358 14.20 3.24 -19.99
CA THR A 358 15.59 2.76 -19.80
C THR A 358 16.30 2.48 -21.13
N GLY A 359 15.60 1.93 -22.13
CA GLY A 359 16.14 1.74 -23.47
C GLY A 359 16.47 3.07 -24.14
N LEU A 360 15.59 4.07 -24.00
CA LEU A 360 15.82 5.42 -24.50
C LEU A 360 17.03 6.08 -23.83
N MET A 361 17.27 5.85 -22.54
CA MET A 361 18.33 6.52 -21.77
C MET A 361 19.68 5.80 -21.79
N THR A 362 19.74 4.57 -22.28
CA THR A 362 21.00 3.82 -22.29
C THR A 362 21.89 4.33 -23.40
N GLU A 363 22.99 4.99 -23.04
CA GLU A 363 24.00 5.49 -23.97
C GLU A 363 24.61 4.38 -24.81
N GLU A 364 24.86 4.69 -26.08
CA GLU A 364 25.67 3.85 -26.96
C GLU A 364 27.13 3.96 -26.59
N ARG A 365 27.84 2.83 -26.65
CA ARG A 365 29.26 2.79 -26.35
C ARG A 365 30.05 3.49 -27.45
N VAL A 366 30.54 4.69 -27.16
CA VAL A 366 31.44 5.43 -28.06
C VAL A 366 32.77 4.67 -28.26
N PRO A 367 33.12 4.24 -29.50
CA PRO A 367 34.36 3.53 -29.77
C PRO A 367 35.60 4.45 -29.69
N LYS A 368 36.09 4.70 -28.47
CA LYS A 368 37.18 5.67 -28.21
C LYS A 368 38.51 5.39 -28.94
N ALA A 369 38.70 4.17 -29.44
CA ALA A 369 39.87 3.78 -30.23
C ALA A 369 39.83 4.32 -31.67
N LEU A 370 38.66 4.72 -32.18
CA LEU A 370 38.51 5.30 -33.50
C LEU A 370 38.83 6.81 -33.49
N PRO A 371 39.34 7.36 -34.61
CA PRO A 371 39.48 8.80 -34.81
C PRO A 371 38.19 9.57 -34.49
N LYS A 372 38.32 10.85 -34.08
CA LYS A 372 37.17 11.68 -33.66
C LYS A 372 36.14 11.89 -34.77
N ASP A 373 36.62 12.00 -36.00
CA ASP A 373 35.87 12.19 -37.24
C ASP A 373 35.36 10.88 -37.87
N HIS A 374 35.65 9.73 -37.24
CA HIS A 374 35.17 8.46 -37.76
C HIS A 374 33.63 8.39 -37.69
N PRO A 375 32.92 8.01 -38.77
CA PRO A 375 31.45 8.03 -38.84
C PRO A 375 30.76 7.34 -37.65
N MET A 376 31.18 6.12 -37.30
CA MET A 376 30.61 5.38 -36.15
C MET A 376 30.79 6.09 -34.80
N ARG A 377 31.81 6.92 -34.65
CA ARG A 377 32.03 7.68 -33.42
C ARG A 377 31.13 8.91 -33.37
N VAL A 378 31.05 9.64 -34.49
CA VAL A 378 30.17 10.80 -34.65
C VAL A 378 28.72 10.40 -34.42
N GLU A 379 28.26 9.32 -35.07
CA GLU A 379 26.89 8.79 -34.94
C GLU A 379 26.54 8.40 -33.49
N ALA A 380 27.46 7.75 -32.78
CA ALA A 380 27.26 7.39 -31.38
C ALA A 380 27.23 8.62 -30.45
N GLU A 381 28.11 9.60 -30.68
CA GLU A 381 28.14 10.86 -29.92
C GLU A 381 26.87 11.69 -30.18
N GLU A 382 26.39 11.78 -31.43
CA GLU A 382 25.12 12.44 -31.78
C GLU A 382 23.91 11.74 -31.17
N THR A 383 23.83 10.42 -31.28
CA THR A 383 22.73 9.63 -30.72
C THR A 383 22.63 9.81 -29.21
N ASN A 384 23.77 9.77 -28.51
CA ASN A 384 23.80 10.04 -27.07
C ASN A 384 23.36 11.47 -26.75
N GLY A 385 23.74 12.46 -27.55
CA GLY A 385 23.25 13.83 -27.42
C GLY A 385 21.72 13.94 -27.51
N TYR A 386 21.10 13.26 -28.48
CA TYR A 386 19.63 13.24 -28.58
C TYR A 386 18.98 12.54 -27.38
N LYS A 387 19.55 11.42 -26.90
CA LYS A 387 19.05 10.71 -25.71
C LYS A 387 19.06 11.61 -24.47
N ASP A 388 20.14 12.38 -24.27
CA ASP A 388 20.23 13.36 -23.18
C ASP A 388 19.18 14.47 -23.29
N MET A 389 18.92 14.97 -24.50
CA MET A 389 17.86 15.95 -24.75
C MET A 389 16.47 15.38 -24.42
N ILE A 390 16.17 14.15 -24.86
CA ILE A 390 14.91 13.46 -24.57
C ILE A 390 14.72 13.31 -23.05
N ALA A 391 15.77 12.84 -22.35
CA ALA A 391 15.79 12.71 -20.89
C ALA A 391 15.43 14.03 -20.20
N THR A 392 16.10 15.10 -20.64
CA THR A 392 15.96 16.44 -20.11
C THR A 392 14.54 16.95 -20.29
N PHE A 393 13.95 16.80 -21.48
CA PHE A 393 12.58 17.24 -21.72
C PHE A 393 11.56 16.45 -20.90
N ILE A 394 11.64 15.12 -20.85
CA ILE A 394 10.73 14.30 -20.04
C ILE A 394 10.80 14.72 -18.57
N GLN A 395 12.02 14.94 -18.05
CA GLN A 395 12.22 15.40 -16.67
C GLN A 395 11.66 16.82 -16.45
N LYS A 396 11.92 17.77 -17.35
CA LYS A 396 11.37 19.13 -17.27
C LYS A 396 9.85 19.13 -17.31
N ILE A 397 9.23 18.33 -18.18
CA ILE A 397 7.77 18.20 -18.24
C ILE A 397 7.23 17.66 -16.91
N ALA A 398 7.81 16.58 -16.38
CA ALA A 398 7.36 15.97 -15.13
C ALA A 398 7.49 16.93 -13.92
N LEU A 399 8.56 17.73 -13.87
CA LEU A 399 8.83 18.63 -12.73
C LEU A 399 8.06 19.95 -12.82
N GLU A 400 7.84 20.48 -14.03
CA GLU A 400 7.37 21.85 -14.21
C GLU A 400 5.93 21.95 -14.72
N MET A 401 5.38 20.92 -15.38
CA MET A 401 4.19 21.10 -16.22
C MET A 401 2.88 20.53 -15.65
N ARG A 402 2.87 19.98 -14.43
CA ARG A 402 1.65 19.53 -13.73
C ARG A 402 0.55 20.60 -13.71
N PHE A 403 0.91 21.84 -13.37
CA PHE A 403 -0.07 22.91 -13.15
C PHE A 403 -0.73 23.43 -14.43
N VAL A 404 -0.23 23.05 -15.61
CA VAL A 404 -0.76 23.42 -16.93
C VAL A 404 -1.48 22.28 -17.65
N GLY A 405 -1.74 21.17 -16.96
CA GLY A 405 -2.44 20.01 -17.52
C GLY A 405 -1.61 19.22 -18.54
N VAL A 406 -0.28 19.20 -18.37
CA VAL A 406 0.62 18.35 -19.15
C VAL A 406 1.14 17.24 -18.23
N HIS A 407 0.95 16.00 -18.67
CA HIS A 407 1.20 14.79 -17.93
C HIS A 407 2.28 13.95 -18.63
N VAL A 408 2.97 13.11 -17.86
CA VAL A 408 3.88 12.10 -18.42
C VAL A 408 3.50 10.73 -17.91
N PHE A 409 3.52 9.75 -18.80
CA PHE A 409 3.40 8.34 -18.50
C PHE A 409 4.70 7.68 -18.91
N VAL A 410 5.55 7.37 -17.94
CA VAL A 410 6.85 6.76 -18.18
C VAL A 410 6.76 5.27 -17.89
N SER A 411 7.06 4.43 -18.88
CA SER A 411 7.16 2.98 -18.74
C SER A 411 8.61 2.53 -18.88
N THR A 412 9.04 1.57 -18.08
CA THR A 412 10.41 1.04 -18.17
C THR A 412 10.55 -0.37 -17.60
N GLN A 413 11.55 -1.12 -18.07
CA GLN A 413 12.08 -2.26 -17.31
C GLN A 413 12.87 -1.75 -16.09
N LEU A 414 12.50 -2.22 -14.89
CA LEU A 414 13.13 -1.94 -13.58
C LEU A 414 14.18 -0.82 -13.59
N GLY A 415 13.72 0.42 -13.48
CA GLY A 415 14.54 1.61 -13.65
C GLY A 415 15.32 1.96 -12.38
N ASN A 416 16.61 2.19 -12.52
CA ASN A 416 17.46 2.78 -11.49
C ASN A 416 18.14 4.05 -12.02
N THR A 417 18.87 4.76 -11.16
CA THR A 417 19.55 6.01 -11.54
C THR A 417 20.56 5.83 -12.66
N ARG A 418 21.22 4.66 -12.73
CA ARG A 418 22.15 4.33 -13.83
C ARG A 418 21.43 4.07 -15.15
N THR A 419 20.14 3.76 -15.11
CA THR A 419 19.31 3.56 -16.30
C THR A 419 18.47 4.79 -16.64
N GLY A 420 18.82 5.95 -16.09
CA GLY A 420 18.23 7.25 -16.42
C GLY A 420 16.98 7.63 -15.63
N VAL A 421 16.42 6.73 -14.80
CA VAL A 421 15.28 7.06 -13.94
C VAL A 421 15.78 7.76 -12.67
N SER A 422 15.90 9.09 -12.76
CA SER A 422 16.41 9.93 -11.67
C SER A 422 15.47 9.95 -10.45
N THR A 423 16.03 10.20 -9.27
CA THR A 423 15.23 10.37 -8.03
C THR A 423 14.20 11.50 -8.17
N ALA A 424 14.54 12.57 -8.90
CA ALA A 424 13.64 13.68 -9.16
C ALA A 424 12.45 13.27 -10.04
N LEU A 425 12.69 12.48 -11.10
CA LEU A 425 11.61 11.95 -11.93
C LEU A 425 10.70 11.02 -11.11
N LYS A 426 11.28 10.13 -10.29
CA LYS A 426 10.48 9.29 -9.38
C LYS A 426 9.62 10.13 -8.45
N ALA A 427 10.19 11.16 -7.82
CA ALA A 427 9.46 12.05 -6.92
C ALA A 427 8.33 12.81 -7.60
N ALA A 428 8.49 13.20 -8.87
CA ALA A 428 7.45 13.84 -9.67
C ALA A 428 6.29 12.89 -10.04
N CYS A 429 6.57 11.60 -10.21
CA CYS A 429 5.57 10.56 -10.48
C CYS A 429 4.92 10.07 -9.17
N GLY A 430 3.82 10.72 -8.79
CA GLY A 430 2.99 10.31 -7.64
C GLY A 430 2.19 9.02 -7.85
N ASN A 431 2.00 8.60 -9.11
CA ASN A 431 1.43 7.28 -9.43
C ASN A 431 2.53 6.30 -9.81
N ARG A 432 2.69 5.21 -9.06
CA ARG A 432 3.74 4.22 -9.31
C ARG A 432 3.19 2.81 -9.31
N PHE A 433 3.70 2.03 -10.25
CA PHE A 433 3.24 0.68 -10.51
C PHE A 433 4.44 -0.23 -10.68
N LEU A 434 4.32 -1.46 -10.18
CA LEU A 434 5.27 -2.53 -10.44
C LEU A 434 4.50 -3.74 -10.97
N MET A 435 4.64 -3.98 -12.27
CA MET A 435 4.06 -5.12 -12.97
C MET A 435 4.99 -6.34 -12.84
N GLY A 436 4.39 -7.49 -12.61
CA GLY A 436 5.09 -8.74 -12.40
C GLY A 436 4.83 -9.28 -10.99
N PRO A 437 4.40 -10.53 -10.85
CA PRO A 437 3.97 -11.10 -9.56
C PRO A 437 5.14 -11.35 -8.59
N ASN A 438 6.35 -11.58 -9.10
CA ASN A 438 7.50 -12.07 -8.34
C ASN A 438 8.65 -11.05 -8.35
N ALA A 439 8.36 -9.80 -8.01
CA ALA A 439 9.39 -8.78 -7.91
C ALA A 439 10.20 -8.91 -6.61
N SER A 440 11.53 -8.84 -6.69
CA SER A 440 12.40 -8.92 -5.50
C SER A 440 12.35 -7.64 -4.65
N ASP A 441 12.80 -7.71 -3.40
CA ASP A 441 12.84 -6.56 -2.47
C ASP A 441 13.61 -5.37 -3.05
N ASN A 442 14.71 -5.63 -3.76
CA ASN A 442 15.48 -4.60 -4.45
C ASN A 442 14.67 -3.95 -5.58
N GLN A 443 13.85 -4.71 -6.29
CA GLN A 443 12.99 -4.20 -7.36
C GLN A 443 11.86 -3.36 -6.78
N ARG A 444 11.24 -3.81 -5.67
CA ARG A 444 10.22 -3.06 -4.92
C ARG A 444 10.77 -1.76 -4.35
N SER A 445 11.94 -1.80 -3.71
CA SER A 445 12.62 -0.63 -3.15
C SER A 445 12.98 0.42 -4.21
N ASN A 446 13.27 -0.02 -5.44
CA ASN A 446 13.50 0.89 -6.56
C ASN A 446 12.18 1.44 -7.14
N ALA A 447 11.08 0.71 -7.02
CA ALA A 447 9.81 1.06 -7.64
C ALA A 447 9.00 2.08 -6.83
N PHE A 448 9.11 2.02 -5.50
CA PHE A 448 8.20 2.69 -4.57
C PHE A 448 8.93 3.67 -3.64
N SER A 449 8.21 4.66 -3.12
CA SER A 449 8.73 5.57 -2.09
C SER A 449 8.76 4.89 -0.73
N ALA A 450 7.72 4.11 -0.45
CA ALA A 450 7.53 3.41 0.82
C ALA A 450 7.28 1.91 0.55
N PRO A 451 8.32 1.15 0.12
CA PRO A 451 8.16 -0.24 -0.32
C PRO A 451 7.52 -1.15 0.74
N ASP A 452 7.79 -0.91 2.02
CA ASP A 452 7.24 -1.67 3.16
C ASP A 452 5.75 -1.44 3.38
N ALA A 453 5.19 -0.34 2.84
CA ALA A 453 3.77 -0.01 2.93
C ALA A 453 2.98 -0.46 1.68
N VAL A 454 3.66 -1.00 0.67
CA VAL A 454 3.03 -1.48 -0.56
C VAL A 454 2.63 -2.94 -0.39
N ALA A 455 1.43 -3.29 -0.85
CA ALA A 455 0.93 -4.67 -0.79
C ALA A 455 1.87 -5.65 -1.52
N GLU A 456 1.90 -6.89 -1.05
CA GLU A 456 2.58 -8.00 -1.70
C GLU A 456 1.59 -8.84 -2.50
N VAL A 457 2.05 -9.42 -3.61
CA VAL A 457 1.22 -10.33 -4.40
C VAL A 457 1.20 -11.68 -3.67
N PRO A 458 0.04 -12.21 -3.26
CA PRO A 458 -0.02 -13.48 -2.54
C PRO A 458 0.48 -14.65 -3.39
N ASP A 459 1.08 -15.66 -2.76
CA ASP A 459 1.68 -16.82 -3.43
C ASP A 459 0.68 -17.56 -4.34
N ASN A 460 -0.57 -17.69 -3.91
CA ASN A 460 -1.62 -18.34 -4.70
C ASN A 460 -1.90 -17.59 -6.02
N VAL A 461 -1.67 -16.28 -6.07
CA VAL A 461 -1.76 -15.48 -7.30
C VAL A 461 -0.44 -15.54 -8.06
N ALA A 462 0.69 -15.42 -7.35
CA ALA A 462 2.01 -15.25 -7.95
C ALA A 462 2.53 -16.51 -8.66
N THR A 463 2.17 -17.69 -8.15
CA THR A 463 2.65 -18.99 -8.63
C THR A 463 1.67 -19.71 -9.55
N THR A 464 0.41 -19.25 -9.63
CA THR A 464 -0.63 -19.93 -10.38
C THR A 464 -0.58 -19.56 -11.87
N ALA A 465 -0.38 -20.58 -12.71
CA ALA A 465 -0.32 -20.44 -14.16
C ALA A 465 -1.62 -19.84 -14.72
N GLY A 466 -1.50 -18.89 -15.64
CA GLY A 466 -2.63 -18.15 -16.24
C GLY A 466 -3.19 -17.03 -15.36
N VAL A 467 -3.06 -17.10 -14.03
CA VAL A 467 -3.51 -16.04 -13.11
C VAL A 467 -2.47 -14.93 -13.00
N SER A 468 -1.19 -15.29 -12.87
CA SER A 468 -0.12 -14.36 -12.51
C SER A 468 0.23 -13.30 -13.57
N LYS A 469 -0.10 -13.54 -14.85
CA LYS A 469 0.16 -12.61 -15.95
C LYS A 469 -0.75 -11.39 -15.87
N GLY A 470 -0.17 -10.19 -16.05
CA GLY A 470 -0.92 -8.93 -15.97
C GLY A 470 -1.21 -8.47 -14.54
N VAL A 471 -0.68 -9.17 -13.53
CA VAL A 471 -0.76 -8.78 -12.13
C VAL A 471 0.38 -7.82 -11.78
N GLY A 472 0.07 -6.82 -10.99
CA GLY A 472 1.02 -5.86 -10.43
C GLY A 472 0.56 -5.32 -9.10
N VAL A 473 1.40 -4.46 -8.54
CA VAL A 473 1.13 -3.72 -7.30
C VAL A 473 1.31 -2.23 -7.54
N SER A 474 0.64 -1.41 -6.74
CA SER A 474 0.60 0.04 -6.93
C SER A 474 0.83 0.82 -5.64
N GLU A 475 1.45 1.99 -5.79
CA GLU A 475 1.55 3.08 -4.82
C GLU A 475 1.02 4.32 -5.55
N THR A 476 -0.15 4.83 -5.15
CA THR A 476 -0.78 5.98 -5.79
C THR A 476 -1.16 7.02 -4.76
N GLU A 477 -1.13 8.29 -5.15
CA GLU A 477 -1.49 9.39 -4.27
C GLU A 477 -2.99 9.35 -3.94
N GLY A 478 -3.34 9.39 -2.64
CA GLY A 478 -4.73 9.42 -2.19
C GLY A 478 -5.47 8.08 -2.19
N GLN A 479 -4.83 6.96 -2.57
CA GLN A 479 -5.43 5.63 -2.52
C GLN A 479 -4.53 4.63 -1.78
N PRO A 480 -5.10 3.62 -1.09
CA PRO A 480 -4.30 2.57 -0.47
C PRO A 480 -3.60 1.75 -1.55
N SER A 481 -2.43 1.20 -1.19
CA SER A 481 -1.74 0.24 -2.04
C SER A 481 -2.60 -0.97 -2.34
N GLN A 482 -2.59 -1.42 -3.59
CA GLN A 482 -3.41 -2.53 -4.06
C GLN A 482 -2.60 -3.47 -4.95
N VAL A 483 -2.82 -4.77 -4.77
CA VAL A 483 -2.58 -5.79 -5.79
C VAL A 483 -3.70 -5.69 -6.81
N PHE A 484 -3.35 -5.61 -8.09
CA PHE A 484 -4.34 -5.48 -9.16
C PHE A 484 -3.97 -6.35 -10.36
N LYS A 485 -4.97 -6.68 -11.18
CA LYS A 485 -4.79 -7.28 -12.50
C LYS A 485 -5.33 -6.36 -13.58
N GLY A 486 -4.49 -6.05 -14.56
CA GLY A 486 -4.83 -5.16 -15.66
C GLY A 486 -5.93 -5.72 -16.55
N TYR A 487 -6.76 -4.83 -17.09
CA TYR A 487 -7.68 -5.18 -18.17
C TYR A 487 -6.93 -5.58 -19.44
N PHE A 488 -7.50 -6.46 -20.24
CA PHE A 488 -6.91 -6.95 -21.47
C PHE A 488 -7.82 -6.73 -22.68
N ALA A 489 -7.26 -6.14 -23.72
CA ALA A 489 -7.73 -6.21 -25.09
C ALA A 489 -6.50 -6.09 -26.02
N THR A 490 -6.65 -6.58 -27.24
CA THR A 490 -5.64 -6.45 -28.28
C THR A 490 -5.63 -5.05 -28.89
N PRO A 491 -4.49 -4.59 -29.45
CA PRO A 491 -4.44 -3.35 -30.21
C PRO A 491 -5.48 -3.27 -31.33
N ALA A 492 -5.79 -4.40 -31.98
CA ALA A 492 -6.80 -4.48 -33.03
C ALA A 492 -8.23 -4.21 -32.51
N GLU A 493 -8.58 -4.73 -31.33
CA GLU A 493 -9.87 -4.44 -30.69
C GLU A 493 -9.99 -2.97 -30.29
N PHE A 494 -8.93 -2.40 -29.70
CA PHE A 494 -8.89 -0.96 -29.40
C PHE A 494 -9.04 -0.11 -30.67
N ALA A 495 -8.30 -0.44 -31.73
CA ALA A 495 -8.36 0.25 -33.02
C ALA A 495 -9.75 0.19 -33.65
N ALA A 496 -10.37 -0.99 -33.64
CA ALA A 496 -11.72 -1.19 -34.18
C ALA A 496 -12.74 -0.32 -33.44
N HIS A 497 -12.65 -0.24 -32.11
CA HIS A 497 -13.56 0.55 -31.31
C HIS A 497 -13.35 2.07 -31.50
N LEU A 498 -12.09 2.54 -31.52
CA LEU A 498 -11.81 3.96 -31.85
C LEU A 498 -12.27 4.30 -33.28
N GLY A 499 -12.14 3.36 -34.22
CA GLY A 499 -12.54 3.53 -35.61
C GLY A 499 -14.03 3.82 -35.80
N GLN A 500 -14.87 3.33 -34.89
CA GLN A 500 -16.32 3.55 -34.88
C GLN A 500 -16.72 4.94 -34.33
N ALA A 501 -15.85 5.57 -33.56
CA ALA A 501 -16.14 6.86 -32.92
C ALA A 501 -15.82 8.03 -33.85
N THR A 502 -16.87 8.60 -34.47
CA THR A 502 -16.75 9.75 -35.40
C THR A 502 -16.40 11.07 -34.72
N ARG A 503 -16.59 11.18 -33.41
CA ARG A 503 -16.29 12.39 -32.61
C ARG A 503 -14.80 12.59 -32.32
N LEU A 504 -13.99 11.55 -32.47
CA LEU A 504 -12.58 11.59 -32.08
C LEU A 504 -11.78 12.46 -33.03
N ARG A 505 -10.89 13.28 -32.46
CA ARG A 505 -9.91 14.03 -33.25
C ARG A 505 -9.01 13.04 -33.99
N ARG A 506 -8.75 13.36 -35.26
CA ARG A 506 -7.73 12.68 -36.06
C ARG A 506 -6.74 13.69 -36.61
N THR A 507 -5.50 13.26 -36.81
CA THR A 507 -4.47 14.04 -37.48
C THR A 507 -4.08 13.37 -38.79
N THR A 508 -3.72 14.18 -39.78
CA THR A 508 -3.05 13.74 -41.01
C THR A 508 -1.54 13.95 -40.94
N ARG A 509 -1.04 14.45 -39.81
CA ARG A 509 0.36 14.82 -39.57
C ARG A 509 0.83 14.35 -38.19
N PRO A 510 0.77 13.04 -37.91
CA PRO A 510 1.19 12.54 -36.61
C PRO A 510 2.70 12.73 -36.39
N GLU A 511 3.52 12.61 -37.43
CA GLU A 511 4.97 12.81 -37.34
C GLU A 511 5.36 14.30 -37.30
N PRO A 512 6.44 14.64 -36.58
CA PRO A 512 7.06 15.95 -36.71
C PRO A 512 7.59 16.15 -38.13
N THR A 513 7.40 17.35 -38.67
CA THR A 513 7.93 17.74 -39.97
C THR A 513 9.44 17.93 -39.91
N ARG A 514 10.10 17.91 -41.07
CA ARG A 514 11.54 18.20 -41.15
C ARG A 514 11.91 19.56 -40.56
N ALA A 515 11.05 20.57 -40.72
CA ALA A 515 11.26 21.91 -40.17
C ALA A 515 11.18 21.91 -38.64
N GLU A 516 10.16 21.26 -38.06
CA GLU A 516 10.04 21.11 -36.60
C GLU A 516 11.20 20.30 -36.02
N ILE A 517 11.69 19.28 -36.74
CA ILE A 517 12.88 18.52 -36.34
C ILE A 517 14.12 19.43 -36.31
N ALA A 518 14.37 20.19 -37.38
CA ALA A 518 15.51 21.10 -37.46
C ALA A 518 15.47 22.17 -36.35
N GLU A 519 14.30 22.78 -36.12
CA GLU A 519 14.07 23.80 -35.08
C GLU A 519 14.40 23.27 -33.68
N HIS A 520 14.02 22.03 -33.37
CA HIS A 520 14.14 21.48 -32.02
C HIS A 520 15.40 20.67 -31.76
N THR A 521 16.13 20.26 -32.80
CA THR A 521 17.42 19.57 -32.66
C THR A 521 18.63 20.49 -32.82
N GLY A 522 18.43 21.72 -33.33
CA GLY A 522 19.53 22.66 -33.59
C GLY A 522 20.37 22.31 -34.82
N MET A 523 19.86 21.48 -35.74
CA MET A 523 20.59 21.06 -36.95
C MET A 523 20.91 22.22 -37.91
N ASP A 524 20.20 23.36 -37.84
CA ASP A 524 20.56 24.56 -38.62
C ASP A 524 21.76 25.32 -38.04
N ASP A 525 22.08 25.14 -36.75
CA ASP A 525 23.20 25.84 -36.06
C ASP A 525 24.52 25.05 -36.09
N LEU A 526 24.52 23.81 -36.59
CA LEU A 526 25.73 22.98 -36.65
C LEU A 526 26.66 23.31 -37.83
N ASP A 527 26.18 24.07 -38.83
CA ASP A 527 27.02 24.63 -39.91
C ASP A 527 27.66 25.99 -39.55
N HIS A 528 27.32 26.57 -38.40
CA HIS A 528 27.86 27.85 -37.95
C HIS A 528 28.28 27.82 -36.47
N GLY A 529 29.52 27.35 -36.22
CA GLY A 529 30.40 27.76 -35.11
C GLY A 529 29.80 27.98 -33.71
N SER A 530 30.05 27.01 -32.81
CA SER A 530 30.02 27.17 -31.34
C SER A 530 28.85 27.98 -30.76
N GLY A 531 27.65 27.43 -30.81
CA GLY A 531 26.48 27.99 -30.14
C GLY A 531 26.59 27.92 -28.61
N GLN A 532 26.63 29.09 -27.96
CA GLN A 532 26.40 29.24 -26.52
C GLN A 532 24.91 29.07 -26.24
N LEU A 533 24.56 28.14 -25.35
CA LEU A 533 23.22 28.09 -24.76
C LEU A 533 22.96 29.36 -23.91
N PRO A 534 21.70 29.84 -23.81
CA PRO A 534 21.36 31.02 -23.00
C PRO A 534 21.72 30.83 -21.52
N ASP A 535 22.33 31.86 -20.92
CA ASP A 535 22.95 31.86 -19.57
C ASP A 535 21.97 31.72 -18.37
N ASP A 536 20.67 31.56 -18.60
CA ASP A 536 19.64 31.65 -17.55
C ASP A 536 19.09 30.27 -17.08
N ASP A 537 19.80 29.17 -17.28
CA ASP A 537 19.45 27.87 -16.67
C ASP A 537 20.09 27.74 -15.27
N PRO A 538 19.31 27.79 -14.17
CA PRO A 538 19.83 27.73 -12.80
C PRO A 538 20.38 26.34 -12.40
N TRP A 539 20.40 25.37 -13.33
CA TRP A 539 21.00 24.05 -13.14
C TRP A 539 22.11 23.71 -14.14
N ASN A 540 22.72 24.70 -14.79
CA ASN A 540 24.01 24.49 -15.45
C ASN A 540 25.06 24.22 -14.36
N GLY A 541 25.44 22.94 -14.16
CA GLY A 541 26.37 22.45 -13.13
C GLY A 541 27.80 23.02 -13.17
N ARG A 542 28.01 24.19 -13.78
CA ARG A 542 29.19 25.03 -13.53
C ARG A 542 29.11 25.54 -12.10
N ARG A 543 30.11 25.19 -11.28
CA ARG A 543 30.40 25.91 -10.03
C ARG A 543 30.31 27.40 -10.32
N ALA A 544 29.56 28.14 -9.50
CA ALA A 544 29.48 29.59 -9.55
C ALA A 544 30.90 30.17 -9.79
N PRO A 545 31.07 31.10 -10.75
CA PRO A 545 32.38 31.66 -11.03
C PRO A 545 32.97 32.21 -9.73
N LYS A 546 34.19 31.75 -9.40
CA LYS A 546 34.94 32.25 -8.26
C LYS A 546 34.98 33.78 -8.31
N ALA A 547 34.73 34.43 -7.17
CA ALA A 547 34.97 35.86 -7.02
C ALA A 547 36.42 36.17 -7.45
N ASP A 548 36.69 37.34 -8.03
CA ASP A 548 38.03 37.71 -8.48
C ASP A 548 39.08 37.65 -7.35
N SER A 549 38.65 37.76 -6.08
CA SER A 549 39.49 37.56 -4.89
C SER A 549 40.06 36.15 -4.73
N ASP A 550 39.46 35.14 -5.38
CA ASP A 550 39.79 33.72 -5.21
C ASP A 550 40.56 33.14 -6.43
N ARG A 551 40.92 34.01 -7.37
CA ARG A 551 41.72 33.69 -8.56
C ARG A 551 43.20 33.87 -8.24
N VAL A 552 44.00 32.87 -8.61
CA VAL A 552 45.43 32.85 -8.33
C VAL A 552 46.17 32.97 -9.65
N TYR A 553 47.09 33.92 -9.74
CA TYR A 553 47.83 34.21 -10.96
C TYR A 553 49.31 33.81 -10.85
N ALA A 554 49.93 33.48 -11.98
CA ALA A 554 51.37 33.36 -12.12
C ALA A 554 52.04 34.75 -12.21
N ASP A 555 53.36 34.80 -12.10
CA ASP A 555 54.15 36.04 -12.15
C ASP A 555 54.04 36.77 -13.49
N ASP A 556 53.66 36.05 -14.56
CA ASP A 556 53.41 36.60 -15.90
C ASP A 556 51.96 37.05 -16.11
N GLY A 557 51.12 37.01 -15.07
CA GLY A 557 49.73 37.44 -15.12
C GLY A 557 48.74 36.41 -15.67
N THR A 558 49.17 35.17 -15.95
CA THR A 558 48.23 34.10 -16.36
C THR A 558 47.49 33.49 -15.17
N GLU A 559 46.18 33.25 -15.31
CA GLU A 559 45.36 32.63 -14.27
C GLU A 559 45.70 31.14 -14.12
N LEU A 560 46.13 30.74 -12.92
CA LEU A 560 46.43 29.36 -12.57
C LEU A 560 45.14 28.61 -12.19
N ARG A 561 45.02 27.35 -12.64
CA ARG A 561 43.86 26.48 -12.35
C ARG A 561 44.28 25.14 -11.75
N GLY A 562 43.36 24.50 -11.03
CA GLY A 562 43.55 23.15 -10.48
C GLY A 562 44.73 23.04 -9.49
N ALA A 563 45.51 21.97 -9.61
CA ALA A 563 46.63 21.68 -8.70
C ALA A 563 47.72 22.78 -8.67
N ALA A 564 47.92 23.50 -9.78
CA ALA A 564 48.88 24.61 -9.87
C ALA A 564 48.46 25.81 -9.01
N ALA A 565 47.15 26.13 -8.98
CA ALA A 565 46.62 27.18 -8.12
C ALA A 565 46.72 26.82 -6.63
N ALA A 566 46.46 25.55 -6.28
CA ALA A 566 46.57 25.05 -4.92
C ALA A 566 48.01 25.09 -4.38
N ALA A 567 49.00 24.70 -5.19
CA ALA A 567 50.42 24.73 -4.82
C ALA A 567 50.96 26.16 -4.63
N ARG A 568 50.45 27.13 -5.41
CA ARG A 568 50.83 28.55 -5.31
C ARG A 568 50.18 29.21 -4.09
N ALA A 569 48.91 28.93 -3.81
CA ALA A 569 48.22 29.43 -2.63
C ALA A 569 48.85 28.92 -1.31
N ALA A 570 49.33 27.67 -1.30
CA ALA A 570 50.03 27.07 -0.16
C ALA A 570 51.42 27.68 0.12
N LYS A 571 52.07 28.31 -0.89
CA LYS A 571 53.34 29.03 -0.71
C LYS A 571 53.18 30.44 -0.16
N ASN A 572 52.00 31.04 -0.30
CA ASN A 572 51.70 32.39 0.19
C ASN A 572 51.11 32.41 1.62
N THR A 573 50.97 31.24 2.26
CA THR A 573 50.41 31.08 3.61
C THR A 573 51.44 30.68 4.69
N THR A 574 52.72 30.75 4.35
CA THR A 574 53.89 30.72 5.27
C THR A 574 54.65 32.02 5.12
#